data_AF-S4NPQ7-F1
#
_entry.id   AF-S4NPQ7-F1
#
_cell.length_a   1.000
_cell.length_b   1.000
_cell.length_c   1.000
_cell.angle_alpha   90.00
_cell.angle_beta   90.00
_cell.angle_gamma   90.00
#
_symmetry.space_group_name_H-M   'P 1'
#
loop_
_entity.id
_entity.type
_entity.pdbx_description
1 polymer ?
#
loop_
_entity_poly.entity_id
_entity_poly.type
_entity_poly.pdbx_seq_one_letter_code
_entity_poly.pdbx_strand_id
1 'polypeptide(L)'
;MQEALDVHFQGLVFRERGAGRQIDAHMADRGFDVQIGVDPDTGFPFGGNDANCGTWMDKMGSSDRAGTRGRPATPRDGSAVELVALCYDTVTWLAAQHRAGRYPYPGVARRH
;
A
#
# COMPACT_ATOMS: atom_id res chain seq x y z
N MET A 1 -5.44 -5.98 13.49
CA MET A 1 -4.83 -6.79 12.41
C MET A 1 -5.85 -7.32 11.42
N GLN A 2 -6.95 -7.98 11.85
CA GLN A 2 -7.91 -8.57 10.90
C GLN A 2 -8.47 -7.54 9.91
N GLU A 3 -8.86 -6.37 10.40
CA GLU A 3 -9.35 -5.27 9.55
C GLU A 3 -8.37 -4.90 8.43
N ALA A 4 -7.07 -4.75 8.74
CA ALA A 4 -6.07 -4.43 7.74
C ALA A 4 -5.95 -5.54 6.68
N LEU A 5 -5.97 -6.82 7.09
CA LEU A 5 -5.96 -7.94 6.16
C LEU A 5 -7.22 -7.97 5.30
N ASP A 6 -8.40 -7.78 5.90
CA ASP A 6 -9.67 -7.76 5.20
C ASP A 6 -9.69 -6.64 4.14
N VAL A 7 -9.25 -5.44 4.51
CA VAL A 7 -9.21 -4.28 3.60
C VAL A 7 -8.23 -4.51 2.45
N HIS A 8 -7.02 -4.98 2.71
CA HIS A 8 -6.06 -5.29 1.64
C HIS A 8 -6.55 -6.42 0.75
N PHE A 9 -7.20 -7.44 1.31
CA PHE A 9 -7.72 -8.56 0.55
C PHE A 9 -8.94 -8.19 -0.31
N GLN A 10 -9.82 -7.31 0.18
CA GLN A 10 -10.88 -6.73 -0.65
C GLN A 10 -10.31 -5.80 -1.73
N GLY A 11 -9.19 -5.15 -1.43
CA GLY A 11 -8.66 -4.04 -2.20
C GLY A 11 -9.32 -2.73 -1.78
N LEU A 12 -8.54 -1.65 -1.88
CA LEU A 12 -9.00 -0.31 -1.55
C LEU A 12 -8.48 0.65 -2.60
N VAL A 13 -9.38 1.47 -3.15
CA VAL A 13 -9.04 2.64 -3.97
C VAL A 13 -9.58 3.85 -3.24
N PHE A 14 -8.71 4.81 -2.97
CA PHE A 14 -9.09 6.02 -2.26
C PHE A 14 -8.28 7.21 -2.74
N ARG A 15 -8.84 8.39 -2.49
CA ARG A 15 -8.11 9.65 -2.63
C ARG A 15 -7.73 10.16 -1.25
N GLU A 16 -6.49 10.61 -1.09
CA GLU A 16 -6.02 11.15 0.19
C GLU A 16 -6.92 12.29 0.68
N ARG A 17 -7.25 12.24 1.98
CA ARG A 17 -8.15 13.22 2.58
C ARG A 17 -7.51 14.61 2.55
N GLY A 18 -8.17 15.55 1.89
CA GLY A 18 -7.66 16.91 1.75
C GLY A 18 -6.64 17.09 0.62
N ALA A 19 -6.60 16.13 -0.33
CA ALA A 19 -5.76 16.16 -1.52
C ALA A 19 -5.62 17.56 -2.14
N GLY A 20 -4.37 17.94 -2.40
CA GLY A 20 -4.00 19.24 -2.92
C GLY A 20 -2.80 19.83 -2.20
N ARG A 21 -2.43 21.05 -2.62
CA ARG A 21 -1.20 21.73 -2.17
C ARG A 21 -1.13 22.03 -0.67
N GLN A 22 -2.26 21.92 0.04
CA GLN A 22 -2.33 22.14 1.49
C GLN A 22 -1.70 20.97 2.27
N ILE A 23 -1.74 19.75 1.72
CA ILE A 23 -1.19 18.56 2.39
C ILE A 23 0.14 18.11 1.79
N ASP A 24 0.37 18.34 0.49
CA ASP A 24 1.66 18.15 -0.15
C ASP A 24 1.88 19.21 -1.24
N ALA A 25 2.93 20.03 -1.07
CA ALA A 25 3.24 21.15 -1.97
C ALA A 25 3.88 20.73 -3.30
N HIS A 26 4.29 19.47 -3.43
CA HIS A 26 5.09 18.96 -4.54
C HIS A 26 4.40 17.84 -5.30
N MET A 27 3.62 16.98 -4.64
CA MET A 27 2.93 15.84 -5.24
C MET A 27 2.02 16.28 -6.40
N ALA A 28 2.03 15.50 -7.49
CA ALA A 28 1.11 15.67 -8.60
C ALA A 28 -0.32 15.23 -8.19
N ASP A 29 -1.35 15.78 -8.84
CA ASP A 29 -2.75 15.49 -8.50
C ASP A 29 -3.09 13.99 -8.48
N ARG A 30 -2.52 13.23 -9.43
CA ARG A 30 -2.68 11.77 -9.54
C ARG A 30 -1.99 10.98 -8.41
N GLY A 31 -1.02 11.60 -7.73
CA GLY A 31 -0.30 10.96 -6.62
C GLY A 31 -1.19 10.76 -5.41
N PHE A 32 -2.22 11.61 -5.25
CA PHE A 32 -3.19 11.50 -4.16
C PHE A 32 -4.21 10.36 -4.35
N ASP A 33 -4.32 9.79 -5.55
CA ASP A 33 -5.21 8.66 -5.83
C ASP A 33 -4.43 7.34 -5.65
N VAL A 34 -4.71 6.63 -4.57
CA VAL A 34 -3.96 5.43 -4.19
C VAL A 34 -4.84 4.19 -4.32
N GLN A 35 -4.25 3.14 -4.90
CA GLN A 35 -4.81 1.80 -4.91
C GLN A 35 -3.91 0.86 -4.11
N ILE A 36 -4.51 -0.03 -3.34
CA ILE A 36 -3.85 -1.16 -2.67
C ILE A 36 -4.69 -2.42 -2.84
N GLY A 37 -4.05 -3.58 -2.80
CA GLY A 37 -4.75 -4.86 -2.89
C GLY A 37 -3.85 -6.06 -2.70
N VAL A 38 -4.41 -7.24 -2.92
CA VAL A 38 -3.69 -8.52 -3.02
C VAL A 38 -3.95 -9.11 -4.40
N ASP A 39 -2.89 -9.45 -5.11
CA ASP A 39 -2.94 -10.15 -6.39
C ASP A 39 -3.44 -11.59 -6.15
N PRO A 40 -4.57 -12.02 -6.77
CA PRO A 40 -5.13 -13.35 -6.55
C PRO A 40 -4.27 -14.49 -7.10
N ASP A 41 -3.41 -14.24 -8.09
CA ASP A 41 -2.59 -15.28 -8.73
C ASP A 41 -1.32 -15.56 -7.92
N THR A 42 -0.72 -14.51 -7.34
CA THR A 42 0.53 -14.61 -6.56
C THR A 42 0.32 -14.59 -5.05
N GLY A 43 -0.79 -14.03 -4.57
CA GLY A 43 -1.04 -13.76 -3.15
C GLY A 43 -0.25 -12.55 -2.62
N PHE A 44 0.44 -11.80 -3.47
CA PHE A 44 1.29 -10.70 -3.03
C PHE A 44 0.50 -9.41 -2.82
N PRO A 45 0.77 -8.65 -1.73
CA PRO A 45 0.28 -7.30 -1.63
C PRO A 45 0.86 -6.45 -2.76
N PHE A 46 0.04 -5.55 -3.30
CA PHE A 46 0.46 -4.53 -4.23
C PHE A 46 -0.16 -3.19 -3.85
N GLY A 47 0.43 -2.09 -4.32
CA GLY A 47 -0.22 -0.80 -4.23
C GLY A 47 0.60 0.34 -4.82
N GLY A 48 0.07 1.55 -4.68
CA GLY A 48 0.70 2.76 -5.19
C GLY A 48 0.46 2.98 -6.69
N ASN A 49 1.21 3.95 -7.25
CA ASN A 49 1.27 4.30 -8.66
C ASN A 49 2.59 5.05 -8.93
N ASP A 50 2.89 5.31 -10.20
CA ASP A 50 4.12 5.97 -10.67
C ASP A 50 4.34 7.42 -10.18
N ALA A 51 3.34 8.03 -9.53
CA ALA A 51 3.33 9.39 -9.02
C ALA A 51 3.27 9.47 -7.49
N ASN A 52 3.24 8.35 -6.80
CA ASN A 52 3.34 8.31 -5.35
C ASN A 52 4.59 7.55 -4.90
N CYS A 53 4.82 7.62 -3.60
CA CYS A 53 6.03 7.08 -2.99
C CYS A 53 5.71 6.58 -1.58
N GLY A 54 4.74 5.66 -1.48
CA GLY A 54 4.25 5.11 -0.20
C GLY A 54 5.17 4.11 0.51
N THR A 55 6.39 3.89 0.01
CA THR A 55 7.42 3.10 0.71
C THR A 55 8.41 4.02 1.40
N TRP A 56 9.31 3.48 2.23
CA TRP A 56 10.32 4.29 2.93
C TRP A 56 11.27 5.08 2.01
N MET A 57 11.38 4.70 0.72
CA MET A 57 12.12 5.46 -0.29
C MET A 57 11.21 6.54 -0.90
N ASP A 58 10.81 7.52 -0.08
CA ASP A 58 9.66 8.40 -0.31
C ASP A 58 9.98 9.77 -0.94
N LYS A 59 11.11 9.89 -1.66
CA LYS A 59 11.53 11.22 -2.12
C LYS A 59 10.65 11.73 -3.28
N MET A 60 9.71 12.62 -2.97
CA MET A 60 8.99 13.42 -3.96
C MET A 60 9.87 14.55 -4.52
N GLY A 61 10.01 14.59 -5.85
CA GLY A 61 10.75 15.64 -6.54
C GLY A 61 10.10 17.00 -6.38
N SER A 62 10.92 18.04 -6.20
CA SER A 62 10.45 19.39 -5.85
C SER A 62 11.05 20.53 -6.70
N SER A 63 11.96 20.23 -7.63
CA SER A 63 12.67 21.25 -8.41
C SER A 63 11.94 21.58 -9.71
N ASP A 64 11.51 22.84 -9.83
CA ASP A 64 10.97 23.37 -11.09
C ASP A 64 12.06 23.52 -12.15
N ARG A 65 13.24 24.01 -11.75
CA ARG A 65 14.37 24.25 -12.66
C ARG A 65 14.90 22.96 -13.30
N ALA A 66 14.86 21.86 -12.57
CA ALA A 66 15.25 20.54 -13.07
C ALA A 66 14.09 19.76 -13.69
N GLY A 67 12.85 20.29 -13.67
CA GLY A 67 11.67 19.61 -14.19
C GLY A 67 11.27 18.34 -13.43
N THR A 68 11.62 18.24 -12.14
CA THR A 68 11.35 17.05 -11.30
C THR A 68 10.20 17.24 -10.32
N ARG A 69 9.63 18.46 -10.20
CA ARG A 69 8.49 18.70 -9.31
C ARG A 69 7.35 17.72 -9.59
N GLY A 70 6.87 17.05 -8.55
CA GLY A 70 5.75 16.11 -8.61
C GLY A 70 6.08 14.76 -9.22
N ARG A 71 7.38 14.47 -9.41
CA ARG A 71 7.86 13.15 -9.85
C ARG A 71 8.60 12.50 -8.68
N PRO A 72 8.13 11.35 -8.16
CA PRO A 72 8.89 10.61 -7.16
C PRO A 72 10.21 10.14 -7.77
N ALA A 73 11.29 10.20 -7.00
CA ALA A 73 12.60 9.73 -7.45
C ALA A 73 12.67 8.20 -7.51
N THR A 74 11.92 7.55 -6.63
CA THR A 74 11.88 6.09 -6.45
C THR A 74 10.44 5.64 -6.18
N PRO A 75 9.51 5.78 -7.16
CA PRO A 75 8.23 5.11 -7.04
C PRO A 75 8.50 3.60 -6.95
N ARG A 76 7.82 2.97 -5.99
CA ARG A 76 7.93 1.53 -5.71
C ARG A 76 6.54 0.92 -5.64
N ASP A 77 5.73 1.31 -6.60
CA ASP A 77 4.40 0.78 -6.84
C ASP A 77 4.46 -0.68 -7.31
N GLY A 78 3.34 -1.39 -7.16
CA GLY A 78 3.28 -2.84 -7.31
C GLY A 78 3.66 -3.56 -6.01
N SER A 79 4.33 -4.70 -6.12
CA SER A 79 4.64 -5.58 -4.97
C SER A 79 6.04 -5.33 -4.40
N ALA A 80 6.14 -4.38 -3.48
CA ALA A 80 7.39 -4.07 -2.79
C ALA A 80 7.86 -5.27 -1.93
N VAL A 81 9.13 -5.66 -2.10
CA VAL A 81 9.74 -6.86 -1.48
C VAL A 81 9.52 -6.91 0.03
N GLU A 82 9.73 -5.81 0.74
CA GLU A 82 9.55 -5.78 2.18
C GLU A 82 8.08 -5.94 2.61
N LEU A 83 7.12 -5.43 1.83
CA LEU A 83 5.71 -5.59 2.14
C LEU A 83 5.24 -7.02 1.89
N VAL A 84 5.76 -7.66 0.84
CA VAL A 84 5.53 -9.09 0.58
C VAL A 84 6.08 -9.93 1.74
N ALA A 85 7.32 -9.67 2.17
CA ALA A 85 7.95 -10.41 3.27
C ALA A 85 7.23 -10.19 4.62
N LEU A 86 6.86 -8.95 4.94
CA LEU A 86 6.11 -8.62 6.16
C LEU A 86 4.70 -9.22 6.14
N CYS A 87 4.04 -9.24 4.98
CA CYS A 87 2.76 -9.92 4.81
C CYS A 87 2.89 -11.41 5.10
N TYR A 88 3.87 -12.08 4.47
CA TYR A 88 4.14 -13.51 4.68
C TYR A 88 4.39 -13.84 6.15
N ASP A 89 5.27 -13.09 6.83
CA ASP A 89 5.57 -13.30 8.25
C ASP A 89 4.32 -13.11 9.12
N THR A 90 3.57 -12.03 8.87
CA THR A 90 2.34 -11.70 9.60
C THR A 90 1.28 -12.79 9.44
N VAL A 91 0.97 -13.23 8.22
CA VAL A 91 -0.07 -14.26 8.00
C VAL A 91 0.36 -15.62 8.53
N THR A 92 1.66 -15.95 8.45
CA THR A 92 2.21 -17.18 9.03
C THR A 92 2.05 -17.19 10.55
N TRP A 93 2.41 -16.07 11.20
CA TRP A 93 2.27 -15.93 12.64
C TRP A 93 0.81 -15.98 13.09
N LEU A 94 -0.09 -15.28 12.40
CA LEU A 94 -1.53 -15.29 12.70
C LEU A 94 -2.15 -16.68 12.52
N ALA A 95 -1.77 -17.42 11.49
CA ALA A 95 -2.21 -18.80 11.31
C ALA A 95 -1.79 -19.70 12.48
N ALA A 96 -0.56 -19.51 13.00
CA ALA A 96 -0.11 -20.21 14.20
C ALA A 96 -0.89 -19.79 15.46
N GLN A 97 -1.17 -18.49 15.64
CA GLN A 97 -2.00 -18.02 16.75
C GLN A 97 -3.43 -18.54 16.68
N HIS A 98 -4.01 -18.66 15.47
CA HIS A 98 -5.34 -19.23 15.29
C HIS A 98 -5.38 -20.70 15.67
N ARG A 99 -4.43 -21.51 15.20
CA ARG A 99 -4.29 -22.92 15.62
C ARG A 99 -4.10 -23.09 17.12
N ALA A 100 -3.46 -22.13 17.78
CA ALA A 100 -3.29 -22.11 19.23
C ALA A 100 -4.49 -21.54 20.01
N GLY A 101 -5.59 -21.17 19.34
CA GLY A 101 -6.79 -20.59 19.96
C GLY A 101 -6.62 -19.15 20.46
N ARG A 102 -5.54 -18.45 20.06
CA ARG A 102 -5.21 -17.07 20.50
C ARG A 102 -5.63 -16.00 19.51
N TYR A 103 -5.93 -16.39 18.27
CA TYR A 103 -6.45 -15.50 17.25
C TYR A 103 -7.77 -16.06 16.72
N PRO A 104 -8.89 -15.32 16.79
CA PRO A 104 -10.20 -15.90 16.52
C PRO A 104 -10.49 -16.10 15.03
N TYR A 105 -9.73 -15.47 14.14
CA TYR A 105 -10.02 -15.49 12.70
C TYR A 105 -9.15 -16.54 11.96
N PRO A 106 -9.76 -17.40 11.11
CA PRO A 106 -9.03 -18.40 10.35
C PRO A 106 -8.34 -17.84 9.09
N GLY A 107 -8.72 -16.63 8.65
CA GLY A 107 -8.23 -16.02 7.42
C GLY A 107 -9.11 -14.87 6.93
N VAL A 108 -9.07 -14.62 5.62
CA VAL A 108 -9.84 -13.60 4.90
C VAL A 108 -10.67 -14.24 3.80
N ALA A 109 -11.76 -13.58 3.37
CA ALA A 109 -12.62 -14.04 2.28
C ALA A 109 -13.05 -12.86 1.41
N ARG A 110 -13.24 -13.07 0.10
CA ARG A 110 -13.77 -12.03 -0.79
C ARG A 110 -15.24 -11.82 -0.47
N ARG A 111 -15.63 -10.55 -0.33
CA ARG A 111 -17.01 -10.11 -0.12
C ARG A 111 -17.51 -9.56 -1.46
N HIS A 112 -18.68 -10.04 -1.88
CA HIS A 112 -19.35 -9.61 -3.11
C HIS A 112 -20.09 -8.29 -2.90
#